data_AF-A0A2P7YPE3-F1
#
_entry.id   AF-A0A2P7YPE3-F1
#
_cell.length_a   1.000
_cell.length_b   1.000
_cell.length_c   1.000
_cell.angle_alpha   90.00
_cell.angle_beta   90.00
_cell.angle_gamma   90.00
#
_symmetry.space_group_name_H-M   'P 1'
#
loop_
_entity.id
_entity.type
_entity.pdbx_description
1 polymer ?
#
loop_
_entity_poly.entity_id
_entity_poly.type
_entity_poly.pdbx_seq_one_letter_code
_entity_poly.pdbx_strand_id
1 'polypeptide(L)'
;MVQLEKLLSWAQGQGAWLSPSLKVTQSPLGGLGLLATGHLEEDSIVLRVPQNSTYDIKNLLHYAEQLKKGRPDVSNVFSSVLLMILGPTETTVIRGYVWSFAILQSMGVDLEPIAPYLDVLRTTEVLDVDENLEVLDSLVQWQIMQKRRVTLELCEMVKAHPEFAPHLLAETAFRLHQAVKSRVLEIPHPVEDEEYEFTTRVTLVPLLDFANHAQTNNAVFDVDRTTGDVILRVTKPVDAETEVCISYSPSNDMGLFFRTYGFIPQHGVYEWVLPLFNCITNAAKGTSGVDYVKMAKWLRVKPRLVFALSEDAVTVDLTESRLPLLMVPGLTYYAGWRDEKADIEEDEHDIEELIFEEENNPVILSTETAYGVVFEDAYVSVPDILEQTWEDSEHGIRELVKLTKPLIDMAAKTSKEADVTTLAASASQHASTQLKGYFAAKHALLDRLLELSTQDFVYMIGTLT
;
A
#
# COMPACT_ATOMS: atom_id res chain seq x y z
N MET A 1 6.32 21.85 -17.28
CA MET A 1 6.50 21.84 -18.74
C MET A 1 7.96 21.83 -19.16
N VAL A 2 8.81 22.80 -18.77
CA VAL A 2 10.24 22.85 -19.18
C VAL A 2 11.04 21.57 -18.84
N GLN A 3 10.73 20.90 -17.72
CA GLN A 3 11.40 19.65 -17.33
C GLN A 3 11.00 18.44 -18.22
N LEU A 4 9.78 18.44 -18.77
CA LEU A 4 9.28 17.31 -19.56
C LEU A 4 9.91 17.29 -20.96
N GLU A 5 10.01 18.44 -21.63
CA GLU A 5 10.69 18.54 -22.92
C GLU A 5 12.16 18.14 -22.82
N LYS A 6 12.85 18.58 -21.75
CA LYS A 6 14.23 18.18 -21.46
C LYS A 6 14.34 16.66 -21.27
N LEU A 7 13.41 16.04 -20.53
CA LEU A 7 13.38 14.60 -20.34
C LEU A 7 13.15 13.85 -21.66
N LEU A 8 12.16 14.26 -22.46
CA LEU A 8 11.84 13.62 -23.74
C LEU A 8 13.01 13.71 -24.72
N SER A 9 13.61 14.89 -24.82
CA SER A 9 14.80 15.13 -25.64
C SER A 9 15.99 14.28 -25.17
N TRP A 10 16.22 14.22 -23.86
CA TRP A 10 17.25 13.36 -23.27
C TRP A 10 17.00 11.88 -23.56
N ALA A 11 15.79 11.38 -23.32
CA ALA A 11 15.45 9.98 -23.52
C ALA A 11 15.59 9.56 -24.98
N GLN A 12 15.18 10.42 -25.93
CA GLN A 12 15.43 10.23 -27.36
C GLN A 12 16.92 10.21 -27.69
N GLY A 13 17.72 11.07 -27.05
CA GLY A 13 19.18 11.05 -27.15
C GLY A 13 19.81 9.76 -26.61
N GLN A 14 19.18 9.09 -25.65
CA GLN A 14 19.55 7.76 -25.17
C GLN A 14 19.03 6.60 -26.04
N GLY A 15 18.31 6.90 -27.13
CA GLY A 15 17.76 5.91 -28.06
C GLY A 15 16.34 5.44 -27.74
N ALA A 16 15.68 6.03 -26.74
CA ALA A 16 14.27 5.76 -26.50
C ALA A 16 13.41 6.31 -27.64
N TRP A 17 12.37 5.57 -28.00
CA TRP A 17 11.44 5.92 -29.06
C TRP A 17 10.02 5.96 -28.52
N LEU A 18 9.33 7.09 -28.71
CA LEU A 18 7.92 7.27 -28.41
C LEU A 18 7.18 7.48 -29.75
N SER A 19 6.10 6.74 -29.96
CA SER A 19 5.27 6.87 -31.16
C SER A 19 4.80 8.32 -31.34
N PRO A 20 4.81 8.87 -32.58
CA PRO A 20 4.26 10.20 -32.85
C PRO A 20 2.75 10.29 -32.56
N SER A 21 2.08 9.14 -32.46
CA SER A 21 0.67 9.02 -32.05
C SER A 21 0.47 9.01 -30.53
N LEU A 22 1.51 9.28 -29.74
CA LEU A 22 1.46 9.46 -28.29
C LEU A 22 2.03 10.81 -27.86
N LYS A 23 1.44 11.39 -26.81
CA LYS A 23 1.98 12.56 -26.10
C LYS A 23 1.99 12.29 -24.60
N VAL A 24 3.05 12.73 -23.91
CA VAL A 24 3.04 12.82 -22.44
C VAL A 24 2.35 14.12 -22.06
N THR A 25 1.26 14.05 -21.30
CA THR A 25 0.48 15.25 -20.91
C THR A 25 -0.17 15.07 -19.55
N GLN A 26 -0.87 16.09 -19.05
CA GLN A 26 -1.61 16.00 -17.80
C GLN A 26 -2.76 14.97 -17.95
N SER A 27 -2.81 14.00 -17.05
CA SER A 27 -3.81 12.93 -17.06
C SER A 27 -5.06 13.32 -16.26
N PRO A 28 -6.27 12.91 -16.70
CA PRO A 28 -7.48 12.97 -15.87
C PRO A 28 -7.43 12.01 -14.68
N LEU A 29 -6.59 10.98 -14.71
CA LEU A 29 -6.34 10.05 -13.60
C LEU A 29 -5.37 10.64 -12.54
N GLY A 30 -4.81 11.82 -12.81
CA GLY A 30 -3.87 12.52 -11.94
C GLY A 30 -2.44 12.52 -12.49
N GLY A 31 -1.68 13.56 -12.20
CA GLY A 31 -0.29 13.68 -12.65
C GLY A 31 -0.13 13.68 -14.18
N LEU A 32 0.96 13.09 -14.67
CA LEU A 32 1.23 12.92 -16.11
C LEU A 32 0.77 11.55 -16.59
N GLY A 33 0.38 11.46 -17.86
CA GLY A 33 -0.10 10.26 -18.52
C GLY A 33 0.36 10.18 -19.98
N LEU A 34 0.22 8.99 -20.58
CA LEU A 34 0.43 8.76 -22.03
C LEU A 34 -0.91 8.87 -22.76
N LEU A 35 -1.13 9.93 -23.54
CA LEU A 35 -2.37 10.12 -24.28
C LEU A 35 -2.19 9.84 -25.78
N ALA A 36 -3.10 9.07 -26.36
CA ALA A 36 -3.15 8.87 -27.81
C ALA A 36 -3.51 10.18 -28.51
N THR A 37 -2.75 10.58 -29.53
CA THR A 37 -3.05 11.74 -30.40
C THR A 37 -3.73 11.34 -31.69
N GLY A 38 -3.79 10.04 -31.97
CA GLY A 38 -4.47 9.43 -33.10
C GLY A 38 -4.89 7.99 -32.75
N HIS A 39 -5.54 7.31 -33.68
CA HIS A 39 -5.90 5.90 -33.50
C HIS A 39 -4.65 5.02 -33.41
N LEU A 40 -4.62 4.10 -32.45
CA LEU A 40 -3.58 3.10 -32.28
C LEU A 40 -4.18 1.71 -32.51
N GLU A 41 -3.57 0.95 -33.41
CA GLU A 41 -3.98 -0.41 -33.71
C GLU A 41 -3.58 -1.37 -32.59
N GLU A 42 -4.32 -2.48 -32.48
CA GLU A 42 -3.93 -3.62 -31.66
C GLU A 42 -2.53 -4.11 -32.05
N ASP A 43 -1.77 -4.58 -31.05
CA ASP A 43 -0.38 -5.04 -31.16
C ASP A 43 0.64 -3.98 -31.59
N SER A 44 0.25 -2.72 -31.78
CA SER A 44 1.20 -1.65 -32.06
C SER A 44 2.14 -1.43 -30.88
N ILE A 45 3.45 -1.43 -31.14
CA ILE A 45 4.46 -0.98 -30.18
C ILE A 45 4.47 0.54 -30.23
N VAL A 46 4.23 1.18 -29.09
CA VAL A 46 4.04 2.64 -29.01
C VAL A 46 5.11 3.35 -28.18
N LEU A 47 5.89 2.61 -27.41
CA LEU A 47 7.08 3.08 -26.71
C LEU A 47 8.13 1.97 -26.73
N ARG A 48 9.40 2.35 -26.87
CA ARG A 48 10.57 1.48 -26.74
C ARG A 48 11.64 2.21 -25.93
N VAL A 49 12.13 1.56 -24.88
CA VAL A 49 13.18 2.07 -23.99
C VAL A 49 14.36 1.09 -24.04
N PRO A 50 15.53 1.52 -24.54
CA PRO A 50 16.70 0.67 -24.61
C PRO A 50 17.10 0.08 -23.27
N GLN A 51 17.58 -1.17 -23.27
CA GLN A 51 17.95 -1.85 -22.02
C GLN A 51 18.93 -1.02 -21.18
N ASN A 52 19.93 -0.42 -21.83
CA ASN A 52 20.96 0.42 -21.20
C ASN A 52 20.43 1.78 -20.69
N SER A 53 19.18 2.12 -21.00
CA SER A 53 18.46 3.32 -20.53
C SER A 53 17.49 3.01 -19.39
N THR A 54 17.47 1.78 -18.89
CA THR A 54 16.70 1.35 -17.72
C THR A 54 17.59 1.28 -16.48
N TYR A 55 17.00 1.42 -15.31
CA TYR A 55 17.74 1.46 -14.04
C TYR A 55 17.28 0.37 -13.09
N ASP A 56 17.75 -0.86 -13.35
CA ASP A 56 17.78 -1.96 -12.40
C ASP A 56 19.09 -1.94 -11.59
N ILE A 57 19.25 -2.84 -10.62
CA ILE A 57 20.48 -2.91 -9.80
C ILE A 57 21.73 -3.12 -10.68
N LYS A 58 21.65 -3.92 -11.74
CA LYS A 58 22.78 -4.26 -12.60
C LYS A 58 23.26 -3.04 -13.38
N ASN A 59 22.35 -2.31 -14.02
CA ASN A 59 22.65 -1.11 -14.78
C ASN A 59 23.11 0.03 -13.88
N LEU A 60 22.49 0.18 -12.70
CA LEU A 60 22.91 1.17 -11.71
C LEU A 60 24.31 0.89 -11.17
N LEU A 61 24.64 -0.37 -10.87
CA LEU A 61 25.97 -0.78 -10.48
C LEU A 61 26.98 -0.50 -11.60
N HIS A 62 26.68 -0.89 -12.83
CA HIS A 62 27.55 -0.63 -13.97
C HIS A 62 27.85 0.86 -14.13
N TYR A 63 26.82 1.70 -14.05
CA TYR A 63 26.95 3.13 -14.13
C TYR A 63 27.75 3.72 -12.95
N ALA A 64 27.49 3.26 -11.73
CA ALA A 64 28.26 3.65 -10.55
C ALA A 64 29.75 3.29 -10.69
N GLU A 65 30.08 2.10 -11.18
CA GLU A 65 31.47 1.68 -11.41
C GLU A 65 32.18 2.54 -12.46
N GLN A 66 31.47 2.96 -13.52
CA GLN A 66 32.03 3.92 -14.47
C GLN A 66 32.34 5.26 -13.79
N LEU A 67 31.44 5.78 -12.97
CA LEU A 67 31.61 7.03 -12.23
C LEU A 67 32.71 6.97 -11.17
N LYS A 68 32.99 5.79 -10.59
CA LYS A 68 34.04 5.59 -9.58
C LYS A 68 35.45 5.59 -10.16
N LYS A 69 35.63 5.36 -11.47
CA LYS A 69 36.96 5.24 -12.10
C LYS A 69 37.81 6.49 -11.83
N GLY A 70 38.84 6.32 -11.01
CA GLY A 70 39.76 7.40 -10.63
C GLY A 70 39.17 8.45 -9.67
N ARG A 71 38.01 8.20 -9.07
CA ARG A 71 37.29 9.14 -8.17
C ARG A 71 36.93 8.49 -6.83
N PRO A 72 37.86 8.49 -5.86
CA PRO A 72 37.63 7.89 -4.54
C PRO A 72 36.49 8.56 -3.76
N ASP A 73 36.29 9.86 -3.94
CA ASP A 73 35.19 10.65 -3.39
C ASP A 73 33.82 10.09 -3.84
N VAL A 74 33.69 9.78 -5.13
CA VAL A 74 32.46 9.17 -5.68
C VAL A 74 32.26 7.76 -5.15
N SER A 75 33.33 6.98 -5.03
CA SER A 75 33.26 5.65 -4.43
C SER A 75 32.82 5.70 -2.97
N ASN A 76 33.27 6.69 -2.20
CA ASN A 76 32.88 6.87 -0.81
C ASN A 76 31.37 7.12 -0.71
N VAL A 77 30.80 8.01 -1.54
CA VAL A 77 29.35 8.28 -1.54
C VAL A 77 28.52 7.00 -1.74
N PHE A 78 28.83 6.19 -2.76
CA PHE A 78 28.07 4.95 -3.00
C PHE A 78 28.21 3.96 -1.84
N SER A 79 29.43 3.70 -1.38
CA SER A 79 29.67 2.74 -0.30
C SER A 79 28.97 3.17 0.99
N SER A 80 29.08 4.45 1.35
CA SER A 80 28.47 5.00 2.56
C SER A 80 26.95 4.93 2.52
N VAL A 81 26.31 5.28 1.40
CA VAL A 81 24.84 5.22 1.29
C VAL A 81 24.36 3.78 1.29
N LEU A 82 24.97 2.89 0.49
CA LEU A 82 24.51 1.50 0.35
C LEU A 82 24.71 0.67 1.63
N LEU A 83 25.75 0.93 2.42
CA LEU A 83 25.99 0.25 3.71
C LEU A 83 24.98 0.66 4.80
N MET A 84 24.27 1.78 4.64
CA MET A 84 23.33 2.32 5.63
C MET A 84 21.87 1.91 5.36
N ILE A 85 21.61 1.13 4.30
CA ILE A 85 20.27 0.64 4.00
C ILE A 85 19.87 -0.43 5.02
N LEU A 86 18.82 -0.16 5.79
CA LEU A 86 18.21 -1.13 6.70
C LEU A 86 17.26 -2.04 5.93
N GLY A 87 17.39 -3.36 6.08
CA GLY A 87 16.50 -4.36 5.45
C GLY A 87 16.50 -4.28 3.92
N PRO A 88 17.61 -4.69 3.26
CA PRO A 88 17.78 -4.50 1.82
C PRO A 88 16.78 -5.34 1.02
N THR A 89 15.91 -4.65 0.30
CA THR A 89 15.13 -5.14 -0.85
C THR A 89 15.65 -4.49 -2.13
N GLU A 90 15.32 -5.03 -3.31
CA GLU A 90 15.77 -4.45 -4.58
C GLU A 90 15.37 -2.96 -4.71
N THR A 91 14.13 -2.62 -4.36
CA THR A 91 13.65 -1.24 -4.34
C THR A 91 14.47 -0.34 -3.43
N THR A 92 14.84 -0.81 -2.23
CA THR A 92 15.66 -0.01 -1.29
C THR A 92 17.10 0.18 -1.77
N VAL A 93 17.65 -0.80 -2.50
CA VAL A 93 18.98 -0.70 -3.13
C VAL A 93 18.96 0.30 -4.28
N ILE A 94 17.95 0.24 -5.16
CA ILE A 94 17.73 1.22 -6.23
C ILE A 94 17.60 2.63 -5.64
N ARG A 95 16.80 2.78 -4.57
CA ARG A 95 16.71 4.05 -3.82
C ARG A 95 18.08 4.51 -3.31
N GLY A 96 18.90 3.60 -2.78
CA GLY A 96 20.25 3.93 -2.34
C GLY A 96 21.11 4.53 -3.45
N TYR A 97 21.10 3.92 -4.64
CA TYR A 97 21.75 4.50 -5.82
C TYR A 97 21.20 5.89 -6.16
N VAL A 98 19.87 6.05 -6.17
CA VAL A 98 19.21 7.34 -6.45
C VAL A 98 19.61 8.42 -5.42
N TRP A 99 19.73 8.08 -4.14
CA TRP A 99 20.26 8.99 -3.12
C TRP A 99 21.72 9.35 -3.37
N SER A 100 22.57 8.37 -3.68
CA SER A 100 23.97 8.63 -4.06
C SER A 100 24.07 9.58 -5.25
N PHE A 101 23.25 9.38 -6.29
CA PHE A 101 23.22 10.29 -7.44
C PHE A 101 22.75 11.69 -7.05
N ALA A 102 21.74 11.82 -6.20
CA ALA A 102 21.29 13.14 -5.71
C ALA A 102 22.40 13.89 -4.95
N ILE A 103 23.13 13.18 -4.10
CA ILE A 103 24.29 13.73 -3.37
C ILE A 103 25.38 14.17 -4.36
N LEU A 104 25.78 13.28 -5.28
CA LEU A 104 26.80 13.54 -6.28
C LEU A 104 26.43 14.71 -7.20
N GLN A 105 25.17 14.80 -7.64
CA GLN A 105 24.65 15.93 -8.42
C GLN A 105 24.81 17.24 -7.64
N SER A 106 24.48 17.23 -6.34
CA SER A 106 24.65 18.40 -5.48
C SER A 106 26.12 18.76 -5.22
N MET A 107 27.05 17.81 -5.33
CA MET A 107 28.49 18.02 -5.26
C MET A 107 29.09 18.51 -6.60
N GLY A 108 28.28 18.67 -7.65
CA GLY A 108 28.72 19.12 -8.97
C GLY A 108 29.32 18.00 -9.83
N VAL A 109 29.09 16.73 -9.48
CA VAL A 109 29.47 15.60 -10.33
C VAL A 109 28.54 15.54 -11.53
N ASP A 110 29.13 15.43 -12.73
CA ASP A 110 28.37 15.22 -13.95
C ASP A 110 27.72 13.83 -13.96
N LEU A 111 26.40 13.82 -14.17
CA LEU A 111 25.55 12.65 -14.19
C LEU A 111 24.68 12.63 -15.46
N GLU A 112 25.19 13.16 -16.58
CA GLU A 112 24.47 13.27 -17.87
C GLU A 112 23.58 12.04 -18.21
N PRO A 113 24.03 10.78 -18.02
CA PRO A 113 23.20 9.59 -18.29
C PRO A 113 21.96 9.38 -17.41
N ILE A 114 21.75 10.15 -16.33
CA ILE A 114 20.56 10.00 -15.46
C ILE A 114 19.98 11.33 -14.99
N ALA A 115 20.74 12.44 -15.07
CA ALA A 115 20.37 13.70 -14.44
C ALA A 115 18.95 14.20 -14.81
N PRO A 116 18.49 14.17 -16.08
CA PRO A 116 17.13 14.60 -16.40
C PRO A 116 16.04 13.73 -15.77
N TYR A 117 16.27 12.42 -15.65
CA TYR A 117 15.33 11.52 -14.98
C TYR A 117 15.38 11.68 -13.45
N LEU A 118 16.56 11.90 -12.87
CA LEU A 118 16.70 12.23 -11.46
C LEU A 118 15.95 13.52 -11.10
N ASP A 119 15.99 14.54 -11.97
CA ASP A 119 15.21 15.77 -11.79
C ASP A 119 13.70 15.47 -11.70
N VAL A 120 13.19 14.53 -12.51
CA VAL A 120 11.78 14.09 -12.47
C VAL A 120 11.45 13.37 -11.17
N LEU A 121 12.32 12.47 -10.69
CA LEU A 121 12.12 11.79 -9.42
C LEU A 121 12.07 12.79 -8.25
N ARG A 122 12.91 13.84 -8.29
CA ARG A 122 12.96 14.91 -7.27
C ARG A 122 11.76 15.85 -7.29
N THR A 123 11.05 15.94 -8.41
CA THR A 123 9.85 16.80 -8.55
C THR A 123 8.55 16.01 -8.62
N THR A 124 8.61 14.68 -8.55
CA THR A 124 7.42 13.82 -8.45
C THR A 124 6.60 14.21 -7.22
N GLU A 125 5.29 14.39 -7.43
CA GLU A 125 4.34 14.60 -6.34
C GLU A 125 4.23 13.33 -5.51
N VAL A 126 4.38 13.46 -4.19
CA VAL A 126 4.39 12.34 -3.26
C VAL A 126 3.44 12.62 -2.10
N LEU A 127 2.91 11.54 -1.53
CA LEU A 127 2.07 11.62 -0.35
C LEU A 127 2.96 11.94 0.84
N ASP A 128 2.95 13.19 1.27
CA ASP A 128 3.70 13.63 2.43
C ASP A 128 2.77 13.95 3.60
N VAL A 129 3.09 13.39 4.76
CA VAL A 129 2.34 13.53 6.02
C VAL A 129 3.35 13.91 7.10
N ASP A 130 2.95 14.75 8.05
CA ASP A 130 3.82 15.05 9.20
C ASP A 130 4.07 13.78 10.00
N GLU A 131 5.35 13.53 10.25
CA GLU A 131 5.80 12.37 11.00
C GLU A 131 5.39 12.42 12.48
N ASN A 132 4.98 13.58 13.01
CA ASN A 132 4.53 13.75 14.39
C ASN A 132 3.00 13.72 14.54
N LEU A 133 2.28 13.54 13.44
CA LEU A 133 0.82 13.57 13.47
C LEU A 133 0.26 12.31 14.14
N GLU A 134 -0.55 12.49 15.17
CA GLU A 134 -1.33 11.41 15.78
C GLU A 134 -2.61 11.21 14.97
N VAL A 135 -2.66 10.11 14.21
CA VAL A 135 -3.81 9.77 13.35
C VAL A 135 -4.35 8.40 13.73
N LEU A 136 -5.66 8.19 13.56
CA LEU A 136 -6.29 6.89 13.78
C LEU A 136 -6.30 6.00 12.54
N ASP A 137 -6.15 6.58 11.35
CA ASP A 137 -6.19 5.86 10.08
C ASP A 137 -4.92 5.02 9.89
N SER A 138 -5.07 3.70 9.72
CA SER A 138 -3.95 2.76 9.65
C SER A 138 -3.07 2.96 8.41
N LEU A 139 -3.63 3.39 7.28
CA LEU A 139 -2.86 3.64 6.06
C LEU A 139 -2.02 4.92 6.20
N VAL A 140 -2.59 5.96 6.81
CA VAL A 140 -1.84 7.19 7.10
C VAL A 140 -0.76 6.94 8.16
N GLN A 141 -1.06 6.17 9.22
CA GLN A 141 -0.06 5.73 10.21
C GLN A 141 1.09 4.98 9.54
N TRP A 142 0.80 4.08 8.61
CA TRP A 142 1.82 3.34 7.88
C TRP A 142 2.74 4.29 7.09
N GLN A 143 2.18 5.34 6.46
CA GLN A 143 2.95 6.34 5.74
C GLN A 143 3.86 7.17 6.66
N ILE A 144 3.34 7.56 7.83
CA ILE A 144 4.10 8.23 8.90
C ILE A 144 5.27 7.35 9.35
N MET A 145 5.03 6.06 9.57
CA MET A 145 6.08 5.11 9.95
C MET A 145 7.15 4.96 8.87
N GLN A 146 6.78 4.92 7.59
CA GLN A 146 7.76 4.90 6.50
C GLN A 146 8.61 6.17 6.49
N LYS A 147 7.98 7.35 6.64
CA LYS A 147 8.72 8.62 6.70
C LYS A 147 9.72 8.62 7.84
N ARG A 148 9.29 8.25 9.04
CA ARG A 148 10.18 8.12 10.22
C ARG A 148 11.35 7.17 9.96
N ARG A 149 11.10 6.02 9.34
CA ARG A 149 12.17 5.06 8.98
C ARG A 149 13.18 5.68 8.01
N VAL A 150 12.70 6.33 6.95
CA VAL A 150 13.58 6.99 5.96
C VAL A 150 14.38 8.13 6.60
N THR A 151 13.74 8.94 7.44
CA THR A 151 14.40 10.01 8.19
C THR A 151 15.49 9.43 9.11
N LEU A 152 15.22 8.32 9.80
CA LEU A 152 16.20 7.65 10.67
C LEU A 152 17.40 7.12 9.86
N GLU A 153 17.15 6.46 8.73
CA GLU A 153 18.22 5.97 7.83
C GLU A 153 19.12 7.14 7.35
N LEU A 154 18.52 8.27 6.99
CA LEU A 154 19.26 9.48 6.61
C LEU A 154 20.06 10.05 7.80
N CYS A 155 19.46 10.12 8.99
CA CYS A 155 20.11 10.63 10.19
C CYS A 155 21.36 9.80 10.56
N GLU A 156 21.26 8.47 10.53
CA GLU A 156 22.42 7.61 10.79
C GLU A 156 23.48 7.73 9.69
N MET A 157 23.08 7.88 8.42
CA MET A 157 23.99 8.16 7.32
C MET A 157 24.74 9.49 7.52
N VAL A 158 24.03 10.58 7.85
CA VAL A 158 24.63 11.90 8.10
C VAL A 158 25.50 11.90 9.35
N LYS A 159 25.14 11.14 10.38
CA LYS A 159 25.97 10.98 11.58
C LYS A 159 27.29 10.25 11.27
N ALA A 160 27.26 9.24 10.40
CA ALA A 160 28.46 8.55 9.93
C ALA A 160 29.27 9.39 8.92
N HIS A 161 28.59 10.19 8.10
CA HIS A 161 29.16 11.02 7.03
C HIS A 161 28.58 12.45 7.06
N PRO A 162 29.05 13.30 7.99
CA PRO A 162 28.51 14.66 8.17
C PRO A 162 28.60 15.53 6.92
N GLU A 163 29.55 15.25 6.03
CA GLU A 163 29.71 15.91 4.75
C GLU A 163 28.51 15.76 3.80
N PHE A 164 27.62 14.78 4.01
CA PHE A 164 26.42 14.58 3.18
C PHE A 164 25.23 15.45 3.61
N ALA A 165 25.23 16.02 4.82
CA ALA A 165 24.14 16.85 5.33
C ALA A 165 23.68 17.98 4.38
N PRO A 166 24.56 18.77 3.74
CA PRO A 166 24.14 19.83 2.83
C PRO A 166 23.63 19.31 1.47
N HIS A 167 23.84 18.03 1.15
CA HIS A 167 23.59 17.48 -0.18
C HIS A 167 22.30 16.66 -0.28
N LEU A 168 21.74 16.21 0.84
CA LEU A 168 20.48 15.46 0.86
C LEU A 168 19.67 15.77 2.12
N LEU A 169 18.63 16.59 1.96
CA LEU A 169 17.69 16.93 3.03
C LEU A 169 16.66 15.80 3.24
N ALA A 170 16.13 15.67 4.46
CA ALA A 170 15.13 14.64 4.83
C ALA A 170 13.92 14.62 3.90
N GLU A 171 13.36 15.80 3.57
CA GLU A 171 12.24 15.94 2.64
C GLU A 171 12.58 15.41 1.23
N THR A 172 13.80 15.67 0.76
CA THR A 172 14.26 15.18 -0.56
C THR A 172 14.51 13.68 -0.52
N ALA A 173 15.10 13.16 0.56
CA ALA A 173 15.33 11.73 0.74
C ALA A 173 14.00 10.95 0.75
N PHE A 174 13.00 11.43 1.50
CA PHE A 174 11.67 10.83 1.54
C PHE A 174 10.94 10.93 0.21
N ARG A 175 11.01 12.07 -0.49
CA ARG A 175 10.43 12.21 -1.82
C ARG A 175 11.06 11.24 -2.83
N LEU A 176 12.38 11.14 -2.85
CA LEU A 176 13.08 10.18 -3.71
C LEU A 176 12.70 8.74 -3.36
N HIS A 177 12.54 8.42 -2.06
CA HIS A 177 12.07 7.10 -1.64
C HIS A 177 10.68 6.79 -2.22
N GLN A 178 9.72 7.70 -2.06
CA GLN A 178 8.37 7.52 -2.58
C GLN A 178 8.33 7.48 -4.11
N ALA A 179 9.10 8.35 -4.78
CA ALA A 179 9.19 8.38 -6.24
C ALA A 179 9.78 7.09 -6.81
N VAL A 180 10.81 6.53 -6.18
CA VAL A 180 11.35 5.21 -6.58
C VAL A 180 10.31 4.13 -6.33
N LYS A 181 9.71 4.11 -5.13
CA LYS A 181 8.74 3.08 -4.75
C LYS A 181 7.53 3.03 -5.70
N SER A 182 7.03 4.18 -6.14
CA SER A 182 5.83 4.26 -6.99
C SER A 182 6.11 4.07 -8.49
N ARG A 183 7.37 4.07 -8.93
CA ARG A 183 7.75 4.04 -10.36
C ARG A 183 8.52 2.81 -10.79
N VAL A 184 8.97 1.98 -9.85
CA VAL A 184 9.63 0.72 -10.20
C VAL A 184 8.61 -0.27 -10.78
N LEU A 185 9.05 -1.00 -11.79
CA LEU A 185 8.30 -2.06 -12.46
C LEU A 185 9.08 -3.37 -12.37
N GLU A 186 8.36 -4.49 -12.36
CA GLU A 186 8.95 -5.83 -12.46
C GLU A 186 9.12 -6.19 -13.93
N ILE A 187 10.34 -6.03 -14.45
CA ILE A 187 10.65 -6.25 -15.86
C ILE A 187 11.16 -7.68 -16.05
N PRO A 188 10.54 -8.49 -16.94
CA PRO A 188 10.99 -9.85 -17.22
C PRO A 188 12.33 -9.84 -17.95
N HIS A 189 13.22 -10.75 -17.57
CA HIS A 189 14.52 -10.94 -18.17
C HIS A 189 14.70 -12.43 -18.48
N PRO A 190 15.13 -12.79 -19.70
CA PRO A 190 15.39 -14.18 -20.04
C PRO A 190 16.51 -14.73 -19.16
N VAL A 191 16.34 -15.97 -18.69
CA VAL A 191 17.43 -16.74 -18.07
C VAL A 191 18.33 -17.26 -19.18
N GLU A 192 19.65 -17.09 -19.04
CA GLU A 192 20.61 -17.62 -20.01
C GLU A 192 20.45 -19.15 -20.10
N ASP A 193 20.46 -19.69 -21.32
CA ASP A 193 20.35 -21.13 -21.63
C ASP A 193 18.97 -21.81 -21.41
N GLU A 194 17.92 -21.06 -21.07
CA GLU A 194 16.56 -21.61 -20.90
C GLU A 194 15.50 -20.86 -21.72
N GLU A 195 14.91 -21.52 -22.73
CA GLU A 195 14.03 -20.88 -23.73
C GLU A 195 12.69 -20.35 -23.16
N TYR A 196 12.27 -20.90 -22.01
CA TYR A 196 10.98 -20.61 -21.39
C TYR A 196 11.07 -20.09 -19.96
N GLU A 197 12.27 -19.89 -19.42
CA GLU A 197 12.45 -19.34 -18.08
C GLU A 197 12.81 -17.85 -18.11
N PHE A 198 12.14 -17.10 -17.25
CA PHE A 198 12.41 -15.68 -17.04
C PHE A 198 12.51 -15.38 -15.56
N THR A 199 13.34 -14.40 -15.23
CA THR A 199 13.39 -13.78 -13.90
C THR A 199 12.83 -12.37 -14.00
N THR A 200 12.17 -11.89 -12.96
CA THR A 200 11.76 -10.48 -12.90
C THR A 200 12.84 -9.68 -12.16
N ARG A 201 13.03 -8.42 -12.57
CA ARG A 201 13.89 -7.46 -11.87
C ARG A 201 13.13 -6.18 -11.60
N VAL A 202 13.24 -5.66 -10.38
CA VAL A 202 12.73 -4.32 -10.05
C VAL A 202 13.56 -3.28 -10.81
N THR A 203 12.90 -2.48 -11.63
CA THR A 203 13.55 -1.61 -12.61
C THR A 203 12.82 -0.27 -12.71
N LEU A 204 13.53 0.86 -12.72
CA LEU A 204 12.96 2.12 -13.20
C LEU A 204 13.11 2.20 -14.72
N VAL A 205 12.00 2.43 -15.42
CA VAL A 205 11.96 2.52 -16.88
C VAL A 205 11.47 3.91 -17.28
N PRO A 206 12.38 4.86 -17.56
CA PRO A 206 12.00 6.22 -17.96
C PRO A 206 11.03 6.21 -19.14
N LEU A 207 10.08 7.15 -19.12
CA LEU A 207 8.97 7.27 -20.08
C LEU A 207 7.84 6.25 -19.90
N LEU A 208 8.17 4.99 -19.64
CA LEU A 208 7.16 3.96 -19.38
C LEU A 208 6.43 4.24 -18.07
N ASP A 209 7.13 4.78 -17.08
CA ASP A 209 6.61 5.19 -15.77
C ASP A 209 5.69 6.44 -15.81
N PHE A 210 5.30 6.91 -17.00
CA PHE A 210 4.16 7.81 -17.21
C PHE A 210 2.87 7.09 -17.63
N ALA A 211 2.91 5.80 -17.95
CA ALA A 211 1.69 5.04 -18.23
C ALA A 211 0.94 4.83 -16.91
N ASN A 212 -0.27 5.38 -16.79
CA ASN A 212 -1.05 5.25 -15.57
C ASN A 212 -1.68 3.87 -15.40
N HIS A 213 -2.15 3.59 -14.19
CA HIS A 213 -2.86 2.37 -13.89
C HIS A 213 -4.30 2.40 -14.41
N ALA A 214 -4.74 1.31 -15.04
CA ALA A 214 -6.14 0.96 -15.17
C ALA A 214 -6.32 -0.55 -14.95
N GLN A 215 -7.40 -0.95 -14.28
CA GLN A 215 -7.75 -2.37 -14.11
C GLN A 215 -8.06 -3.03 -15.47
N THR A 216 -8.80 -2.33 -16.33
CA THR A 216 -9.08 -2.73 -17.71
C THR A 216 -8.08 -2.06 -18.68
N ASN A 217 -6.79 -2.29 -18.46
CA ASN A 217 -5.71 -1.71 -19.23
C ASN A 217 -5.85 -1.95 -20.75
N ASN A 218 -5.29 -1.05 -21.54
CA ASN A 218 -5.27 -1.12 -23.01
C ASN A 218 -3.85 -1.27 -23.58
N ALA A 219 -2.84 -1.34 -22.71
CA ALA A 219 -1.48 -1.69 -23.07
C ALA A 219 -0.82 -2.56 -22.00
N VAL A 220 0.21 -3.28 -22.42
CA VAL A 220 1.11 -4.06 -21.55
C VAL A 220 2.54 -3.75 -21.94
N PHE A 221 3.45 -3.78 -20.96
CA PHE A 221 4.87 -3.72 -21.23
C PHE A 221 5.46 -5.12 -21.30
N ASP A 222 6.53 -5.28 -22.08
CA ASP A 222 7.27 -6.53 -22.23
C ASP A 222 8.73 -6.21 -22.62
N VAL A 223 9.58 -7.23 -22.77
CA VAL A 223 10.95 -7.10 -23.26
C VAL A 223 11.09 -7.72 -24.65
N ASP A 224 11.61 -6.95 -25.60
CA ASP A 224 12.01 -7.46 -26.90
C ASP A 224 13.20 -8.40 -26.74
N ARG A 225 12.98 -9.70 -26.97
CA ARG A 225 14.02 -10.74 -26.81
C ARG A 225 15.28 -10.51 -27.65
N THR A 226 15.15 -9.83 -28.79
CA THR A 226 16.27 -9.64 -29.72
C THR A 226 17.18 -8.52 -29.27
N THR A 227 16.60 -7.43 -28.77
CA THR A 227 17.34 -6.22 -28.42
C THR A 227 17.53 -6.03 -26.91
N GLY A 228 16.71 -6.69 -26.09
CA GLY A 228 16.62 -6.48 -24.65
C GLY A 228 15.84 -5.22 -24.25
N ASP A 229 15.26 -4.50 -25.21
CA ASP A 229 14.56 -3.24 -24.94
C ASP A 229 13.23 -3.50 -24.24
N VAL A 230 12.86 -2.61 -23.32
CA VAL A 230 11.51 -2.60 -22.76
C VAL A 230 10.57 -1.93 -23.76
N ILE A 231 9.49 -2.59 -24.11
CA ILE A 231 8.47 -2.09 -25.05
C ILE A 231 7.13 -1.92 -24.36
N LEU A 232 6.34 -0.95 -24.81
CA LEU A 232 4.91 -0.83 -24.48
C LEU A 232 4.10 -1.19 -25.73
N ARG A 233 3.26 -2.22 -25.63
CA ARG A 233 2.41 -2.72 -26.70
C ARG A 233 0.94 -2.53 -26.35
N VAL A 234 0.18 -1.99 -27.29
CA VAL A 234 -1.27 -1.84 -27.19
C VAL A 234 -1.94 -3.22 -27.34
N THR A 235 -2.87 -3.57 -26.45
CA THR A 235 -3.55 -4.89 -26.43
C THR A 235 -4.95 -4.87 -27.03
N LYS A 236 -5.49 -3.69 -27.31
CA LYS A 236 -6.78 -3.47 -27.98
C LYS A 236 -6.75 -2.09 -28.64
N PRO A 237 -7.48 -1.85 -29.73
CA PRO A 237 -7.45 -0.55 -30.40
C PRO A 237 -7.74 0.60 -29.43
N VAL A 238 -6.98 1.69 -29.55
CA VAL A 238 -7.11 2.88 -28.69
C VAL A 238 -7.45 4.09 -29.57
N ASP A 239 -8.57 4.74 -29.26
CA ASP A 239 -9.01 5.93 -29.98
C ASP A 239 -8.19 7.16 -29.61
N ALA A 240 -8.21 8.16 -30.49
CA ALA A 240 -7.58 9.44 -30.22
C ALA A 240 -8.12 10.08 -28.92
N GLU A 241 -7.25 10.76 -28.18
CA GLU A 241 -7.49 11.37 -26.88
C GLU A 241 -7.90 10.37 -25.77
N THR A 242 -7.68 9.07 -25.99
CA THR A 242 -7.77 8.05 -24.93
C THR A 242 -6.40 7.84 -24.28
N GLU A 243 -6.38 7.66 -22.97
CA GLU A 243 -5.15 7.39 -22.23
C GLU A 243 -4.71 5.94 -22.40
N VAL A 244 -3.41 5.76 -22.64
CA VAL A 244 -2.76 4.45 -22.67
C VAL A 244 -2.34 4.09 -21.25
N CYS A 245 -3.01 3.08 -20.70
CA CYS A 245 -2.85 2.63 -19.33
C CYS A 245 -2.32 1.20 -19.29
N ILE A 246 -1.54 0.91 -18.25
CA ILE A 246 -1.04 -0.42 -17.91
C ILE A 246 -1.69 -0.91 -16.61
N SER A 247 -1.50 -2.18 -16.26
CA SER A 247 -1.83 -2.66 -14.92
C SER A 247 -0.57 -2.66 -14.05
N TYR A 248 -0.61 -1.96 -12.91
CA TYR A 248 0.51 -1.94 -11.96
C TYR A 248 0.52 -3.19 -11.09
N SER A 249 -0.65 -3.73 -10.79
CA SER A 249 -0.83 -4.93 -9.99
C SER A 249 -2.10 -5.64 -10.43
N PRO A 250 -2.09 -6.99 -10.51
CA PRO A 250 -3.31 -7.77 -10.66
C PRO A 250 -4.16 -7.77 -9.37
N SER A 251 -3.58 -7.33 -8.24
CA SER A 251 -4.29 -7.20 -6.98
C SER A 251 -5.29 -6.05 -7.06
N ASN A 252 -6.48 -6.29 -6.52
CA ASN A 252 -7.50 -5.25 -6.34
C ASN A 252 -7.35 -4.53 -4.97
N ASP A 253 -6.31 -4.79 -4.17
CA ASP A 253 -6.14 -4.16 -2.84
C ASP A 253 -5.84 -2.66 -2.93
N MET A 254 -6.83 -1.83 -2.62
CA MET A 254 -6.73 -0.36 -2.61
C MET A 254 -5.70 0.14 -1.58
N GLY A 255 -5.51 -0.58 -0.46
CA GLY A 255 -4.50 -0.28 0.54
C GLY A 255 -3.08 -0.48 -0.02
N LEU A 256 -2.84 -1.49 -0.84
CA LEU A 256 -1.57 -1.67 -1.55
C LEU A 256 -1.29 -0.49 -2.47
N PHE A 257 -2.29 -0.04 -3.22
CA PHE A 257 -2.15 1.10 -4.13
C PHE A 257 -1.83 2.39 -3.38
N PHE A 258 -2.50 2.65 -2.26
CA PHE A 258 -2.19 3.81 -1.44
C PHE A 258 -0.77 3.75 -0.88
N ARG A 259 -0.37 2.60 -0.31
CA ARG A 259 0.96 2.43 0.30
C ARG A 259 2.09 2.51 -0.73
N THR A 260 1.86 2.10 -1.97
CA THR A 260 2.92 1.94 -2.98
C THR A 260 2.95 3.10 -3.97
N TYR A 261 1.79 3.53 -4.45
CA TYR A 261 1.66 4.53 -5.51
C TYR A 261 1.07 5.85 -5.05
N GLY A 262 0.56 5.94 -3.81
CA GLY A 262 0.03 7.18 -3.24
C GLY A 262 -1.35 7.60 -3.77
N PHE A 263 -2.10 6.68 -4.38
CA PHE A 263 -3.47 6.93 -4.84
C PHE A 263 -4.39 5.75 -4.50
N ILE A 264 -5.70 5.98 -4.63
CA ILE A 264 -6.73 4.96 -4.47
C ILE A 264 -7.38 4.72 -5.84
N PRO A 265 -7.40 3.48 -6.36
CA PRO A 265 -8.07 3.18 -7.63
C PRO A 265 -9.59 3.33 -7.49
N GLN A 266 -10.27 3.55 -8.61
CA GLN A 266 -11.73 3.70 -8.65
C GLN A 266 -12.46 2.39 -8.30
N HIS A 267 -11.82 1.25 -8.59
CA HIS A 267 -12.32 -0.09 -8.32
C HIS A 267 -11.33 -0.83 -7.45
N GLY A 268 -11.83 -1.71 -6.60
CA GLY A 268 -10.98 -2.58 -5.81
C GLY A 268 -11.58 -2.94 -4.47
N VAL A 269 -10.73 -3.48 -3.62
CA VAL A 269 -11.03 -3.95 -2.28
C VAL A 269 -10.35 -3.05 -1.27
N TYR A 270 -11.09 -2.48 -0.33
CA TYR A 270 -10.57 -1.64 0.74
C TYR A 270 -10.83 -2.30 2.09
N GLU A 271 -9.76 -2.60 2.82
CA GLU A 271 -9.83 -3.10 4.18
C GLU A 271 -9.86 -1.93 5.17
N TRP A 272 -11.01 -1.72 5.81
CA TRP A 272 -11.18 -0.69 6.82
C TRP A 272 -11.10 -1.26 8.22
N VAL A 273 -10.13 -0.79 8.99
CA VAL A 273 -9.97 -1.15 10.41
C VAL A 273 -10.83 -0.21 11.27
N LEU A 274 -11.60 -0.77 12.19
CA LEU A 274 -12.47 0.01 13.07
C LEU A 274 -11.61 0.83 14.06
N PRO A 275 -11.72 2.17 14.07
CA PRO A 275 -10.93 3.01 14.97
C PRO A 275 -11.41 2.85 16.42
N LEU A 276 -10.51 3.10 17.39
CA LEU A 276 -10.83 3.15 18.82
C LEU A 276 -11.69 1.96 19.30
N PHE A 277 -11.38 0.75 18.81
CA PHE A 277 -12.26 -0.41 18.88
C PHE A 277 -12.86 -0.69 20.28
N ASN A 278 -12.03 -0.64 21.33
CA ASN A 278 -12.49 -0.80 22.71
C ASN A 278 -13.50 0.27 23.12
N CYS A 279 -13.23 1.54 22.85
CA CYS A 279 -14.11 2.64 23.24
C CYS A 279 -15.47 2.54 22.53
N ILE A 280 -15.46 2.28 21.23
CA ILE A 280 -16.69 2.21 20.42
C ILE A 280 -17.51 0.98 20.80
N THR A 281 -16.87 -0.18 21.01
CA THR A 281 -17.58 -1.40 21.41
C THR A 281 -18.16 -1.28 22.82
N ASN A 282 -17.43 -0.68 23.76
CA ASN A 282 -17.96 -0.37 25.09
C ASN A 282 -19.20 0.55 25.01
N ALA A 283 -19.13 1.61 24.20
CA ALA A 283 -20.27 2.50 23.98
C ALA A 283 -21.47 1.77 23.34
N ALA A 284 -21.21 0.87 22.37
CA ALA A 284 -22.25 0.12 21.67
C ALA A 284 -22.97 -0.87 22.59
N LYS A 285 -22.22 -1.53 23.47
CA LYS A 285 -22.74 -2.53 24.41
C LYS A 285 -23.19 -1.94 25.75
N GLY A 286 -23.00 -0.65 25.98
CA GLY A 286 -23.27 -0.02 27.27
C GLY A 286 -22.36 -0.52 28.41
N THR A 287 -21.16 -0.99 28.08
CA THR A 287 -20.15 -1.46 29.04
C THR A 287 -19.09 -0.39 29.27
N SER A 288 -18.22 -0.57 30.27
CA SER A 288 -17.09 0.32 30.54
C SER A 288 -15.86 -0.48 30.92
N GLY A 289 -14.70 -0.11 30.36
CA GLY A 289 -13.40 -0.71 30.70
C GLY A 289 -13.18 -2.15 30.21
N VAL A 290 -14.08 -2.72 29.41
CA VAL A 290 -13.92 -4.06 28.84
C VAL A 290 -12.91 -4.03 27.68
N ASP A 291 -11.97 -4.97 27.68
CA ASP A 291 -10.96 -5.10 26.64
C ASP A 291 -11.45 -5.97 25.47
N TYR A 292 -12.28 -5.38 24.61
CA TYR A 292 -12.81 -6.02 23.41
C TYR A 292 -11.74 -6.37 22.37
N VAL A 293 -10.56 -5.74 22.38
CA VAL A 293 -9.43 -6.15 21.52
C VAL A 293 -8.98 -7.55 21.92
N LYS A 294 -8.80 -7.82 23.21
CA LYS A 294 -8.45 -9.17 23.68
C LYS A 294 -9.56 -10.18 23.43
N MET A 295 -10.82 -9.83 23.68
CA MET A 295 -11.95 -10.70 23.32
C MET A 295 -11.95 -11.01 21.82
N ALA A 296 -11.70 -10.02 20.96
CA ALA A 296 -11.64 -10.19 19.53
C ALA A 296 -10.53 -11.16 19.11
N LYS A 297 -9.35 -11.09 19.75
CA LYS A 297 -8.26 -12.04 19.49
C LYS A 297 -8.68 -13.48 19.76
N TRP A 298 -9.28 -13.72 20.92
CA TRP A 298 -9.76 -15.03 21.37
C TRP A 298 -10.90 -15.59 20.50
N LEU A 299 -11.85 -14.74 20.10
CA LEU A 299 -12.94 -15.12 19.20
C LEU A 299 -12.51 -15.17 17.71
N ARG A 300 -11.22 -15.00 17.43
CA ARG A 300 -10.65 -14.93 16.06
C ARG A 300 -11.33 -13.88 15.19
N VAL A 301 -11.73 -12.77 15.80
CA VAL A 301 -12.35 -11.62 15.16
C VAL A 301 -11.28 -10.58 14.86
N LYS A 302 -11.13 -10.22 13.58
CA LYS A 302 -10.37 -9.03 13.20
C LYS A 302 -11.36 -7.84 13.18
N PRO A 303 -11.12 -6.75 13.93
CA PRO A 303 -12.02 -5.60 13.99
C PRO A 303 -11.90 -4.75 12.71
N ARG A 304 -12.32 -5.32 11.59
CA ARG A 304 -12.21 -4.74 10.26
C ARG A 304 -13.41 -5.12 9.40
N LEU A 305 -13.72 -4.30 8.42
CA LEU A 305 -14.65 -4.61 7.34
C LEU A 305 -13.93 -4.51 6.00
N VAL A 306 -14.36 -5.33 5.04
CA VAL A 306 -13.83 -5.31 3.69
C VAL A 306 -14.89 -4.70 2.78
N PHE A 307 -14.53 -3.64 2.07
CA PHE A 307 -15.37 -3.00 1.06
C PHE A 307 -14.92 -3.46 -0.31
N ALA A 308 -15.85 -3.75 -1.22
CA ALA A 308 -15.57 -3.88 -2.64
C ALA A 308 -16.24 -2.72 -3.40
N LEU A 309 -15.44 -1.98 -4.17
CA LEU A 309 -15.88 -0.92 -5.07
C LEU A 309 -15.98 -1.44 -6.50
N SER A 310 -17.10 -1.13 -7.12
CA SER A 310 -17.36 -1.22 -8.55
C SER A 310 -17.91 0.13 -9.05
N GLU A 311 -18.03 0.32 -10.37
CA GLU A 311 -18.51 1.57 -10.98
C GLU A 311 -19.84 2.06 -10.37
N ASP A 312 -20.75 1.13 -10.08
CA ASP A 312 -22.13 1.45 -9.68
C ASP A 312 -22.44 1.12 -8.21
N ALA A 313 -21.54 0.44 -7.50
CA ALA A 313 -21.84 -0.07 -6.17
C ALA A 313 -20.62 -0.20 -5.26
N VAL A 314 -20.84 0.14 -3.99
CA VAL A 314 -20.00 -0.28 -2.87
C VAL A 314 -20.73 -1.41 -2.16
N THR A 315 -20.11 -2.58 -2.07
CA THR A 315 -20.59 -3.71 -1.27
C THR A 315 -19.69 -3.92 -0.07
N VAL A 316 -20.28 -4.39 1.03
CA VAL A 316 -19.53 -4.78 2.23
C VAL A 316 -19.42 -6.29 2.22
N ASP A 317 -18.20 -6.80 2.16
CA ASP A 317 -17.97 -8.23 2.30
C ASP A 317 -17.96 -8.58 3.80
N LEU A 318 -19.01 -9.31 4.18
CA LEU A 318 -19.20 -9.82 5.54
C LEU A 318 -18.90 -11.31 5.64
N THR A 319 -18.44 -11.95 4.56
CA THR A 319 -18.30 -13.40 4.44
C THR A 319 -17.38 -13.97 5.51
N GLU A 320 -16.27 -13.30 5.75
CA GLU A 320 -15.30 -13.67 6.79
C GLU A 320 -15.46 -12.85 8.07
N SER A 321 -16.46 -11.96 8.14
CA SER A 321 -16.63 -11.05 9.25
C SER A 321 -17.28 -11.74 10.44
N ARG A 322 -16.43 -12.11 11.40
CA ARG A 322 -16.86 -12.61 12.72
C ARG A 322 -17.19 -11.49 13.71
N LEU A 323 -17.24 -10.23 13.24
CA LEU A 323 -17.54 -9.06 14.09
C LEU A 323 -18.82 -9.22 14.92
N PRO A 324 -19.91 -9.82 14.41
CA PRO A 324 -21.14 -9.98 15.20
C PRO A 324 -20.98 -10.86 16.44
N LEU A 325 -20.00 -11.76 16.50
CA LEU A 325 -19.77 -12.62 17.68
C LEU A 325 -19.46 -11.80 18.93
N LEU A 326 -18.79 -10.66 18.78
CA LEU A 326 -18.50 -9.77 19.91
C LEU A 326 -19.76 -9.12 20.48
N MET A 327 -20.86 -9.13 19.74
CA MET A 327 -22.12 -8.53 20.15
C MET A 327 -23.05 -9.49 20.86
N VAL A 328 -22.69 -10.77 21.00
CA VAL A 328 -23.44 -11.74 21.80
C VAL A 328 -23.52 -11.23 23.25
N PRO A 329 -24.74 -11.07 23.80
CA PRO A 329 -24.93 -10.69 25.21
C PRO A 329 -24.31 -11.74 26.14
N GLY A 330 -23.79 -11.32 27.30
CA GLY A 330 -23.23 -12.26 28.29
C GLY A 330 -21.77 -12.66 28.07
N LEU A 331 -21.20 -12.50 26.86
CA LEU A 331 -19.76 -12.70 26.65
C LEU A 331 -18.93 -11.64 27.39
N THR A 332 -17.92 -12.09 28.12
CA THR A 332 -16.97 -11.21 28.83
C THR A 332 -15.53 -11.69 28.68
N TYR A 333 -14.57 -10.75 28.72
CA TYR A 333 -13.15 -11.10 28.79
C TYR A 333 -12.83 -11.61 30.20
N TYR A 334 -12.29 -12.81 30.28
CA TYR A 334 -11.73 -13.34 31.51
C TYR A 334 -10.22 -13.08 31.48
N ALA A 335 -9.66 -12.45 32.52
CA ALA A 335 -8.21 -12.22 32.60
C ALA A 335 -7.47 -13.34 33.36
N GLY A 336 -8.21 -14.14 34.15
CA GLY A 336 -7.67 -15.15 35.04
C GLY A 336 -7.21 -16.44 34.34
N TRP A 337 -7.53 -16.63 33.04
CA TRP A 337 -7.11 -17.82 32.29
C TRP A 337 -5.60 -18.02 32.29
N ARG A 338 -4.82 -16.93 32.43
CA ARG A 338 -3.35 -16.97 32.52
C ARG A 338 -2.85 -17.73 33.75
N ASP A 339 -3.67 -17.87 34.78
CA ASP A 339 -3.35 -18.56 36.02
C ASP A 339 -3.87 -20.01 36.04
N GLU A 340 -4.69 -20.42 35.06
CA GLU A 340 -5.37 -21.73 35.00
C GLU A 340 -4.56 -22.78 34.24
N LYS A 341 -3.30 -22.97 34.65
CA LYS A 341 -2.39 -23.90 33.98
C LYS A 341 -2.89 -25.34 33.94
N ALA A 342 -3.52 -25.81 35.01
CA ALA A 342 -3.96 -27.19 35.12
C ALA A 342 -5.01 -27.54 34.05
N ASP A 343 -6.00 -26.68 33.87
CA ASP A 343 -7.11 -26.94 32.94
C ASP A 343 -6.67 -26.79 31.47
N ILE A 344 -5.74 -25.88 31.18
CA ILE A 344 -5.21 -25.66 29.82
C ILE A 344 -4.19 -26.74 29.40
N GLU A 345 -3.34 -27.19 30.33
CA GLU A 345 -2.37 -28.27 30.07
C GLU A 345 -3.08 -29.64 29.92
N GLU A 346 -4.24 -29.83 30.57
CA GLU A 346 -5.10 -31.01 30.36
C GLU A 346 -5.61 -31.11 28.91
N ASP A 347 -5.79 -29.98 28.23
CA ASP A 347 -6.18 -29.89 26.82
C ASP A 347 -4.97 -29.88 25.85
N GLU A 348 -3.79 -30.32 26.31
CA GLU A 348 -2.54 -30.44 25.53
C GLU A 348 -2.02 -29.12 24.92
N HIS A 349 -2.38 -27.97 25.51
CA HIS A 349 -1.94 -26.65 25.04
C HIS A 349 -0.86 -26.01 25.94
N ASP A 350 0.08 -25.30 25.33
CA ASP A 350 1.11 -24.54 26.05
C ASP A 350 0.59 -23.13 26.39
N ILE A 351 0.43 -22.84 27.69
CA ILE A 351 -0.01 -21.54 28.17
C ILE A 351 0.95 -20.41 27.79
N GLU A 352 2.26 -20.68 27.70
CA GLU A 352 3.25 -19.68 27.33
C GLU A 352 3.09 -19.28 25.86
N GLU A 353 2.76 -20.24 25.00
CA GLU A 353 2.41 -19.99 23.59
C GLU A 353 1.14 -19.14 23.49
N LEU A 354 0.08 -19.46 24.25
CA LEU A 354 -1.16 -18.69 24.24
C LEU A 354 -0.98 -17.24 24.72
N ILE A 355 -0.16 -17.04 25.76
CA ILE A 355 0.20 -15.69 26.22
C ILE A 355 0.94 -14.94 25.12
N PHE A 356 1.91 -15.61 24.47
CA PHE A 356 2.63 -15.03 23.34
C PHE A 356 1.70 -14.66 22.19
N GLU A 357 0.75 -15.52 21.82
CA GLU A 357 -0.24 -15.23 20.78
C GLU A 357 -1.15 -14.05 21.16
N GLU A 358 -1.68 -14.00 22.39
CA GLU A 358 -2.51 -12.87 22.84
C GLU A 358 -1.73 -11.56 22.78
N GLU A 359 -0.44 -11.56 23.10
CA GLU A 359 0.37 -10.35 23.15
C GLU A 359 0.85 -9.90 21.77
N ASN A 360 1.19 -10.84 20.89
CA ASN A 360 1.93 -10.54 19.65
C ASN A 360 1.10 -10.75 18.37
N ASN A 361 0.06 -11.59 18.41
CA ASN A 361 -0.72 -11.94 17.22
C ASN A 361 -2.02 -11.13 17.13
N PRO A 362 -2.54 -10.93 15.89
CA PRO A 362 -3.83 -10.27 15.69
C PRO A 362 -5.03 -11.12 16.12
N VAL A 363 -4.87 -12.45 16.17
CA VAL A 363 -5.85 -13.44 16.63
C VAL A 363 -5.11 -14.65 17.22
N ILE A 364 -5.78 -15.43 18.05
CA ILE A 364 -5.25 -16.67 18.65
C ILE A 364 -5.73 -17.86 17.81
N LEU A 365 -4.80 -18.69 17.35
CA LEU A 365 -5.06 -19.78 16.41
C LEU A 365 -4.77 -21.16 16.97
N SER A 366 -3.96 -21.24 18.03
CA SER A 366 -3.46 -22.51 18.56
C SER A 366 -4.51 -23.38 19.26
N THR A 367 -5.70 -22.84 19.56
CA THR A 367 -6.77 -23.58 20.27
C THR A 367 -8.17 -23.21 19.79
N GLU A 368 -9.09 -24.19 19.78
CA GLU A 368 -10.52 -23.97 19.48
C GLU A 368 -11.29 -23.33 20.63
N THR A 369 -10.88 -23.62 21.87
CA THR A 369 -11.44 -23.04 23.10
C THR A 369 -10.90 -21.63 23.29
N ALA A 370 -11.80 -20.67 23.44
CA ALA A 370 -11.46 -19.29 23.68
C ALA A 370 -11.26 -19.02 25.19
N TYR A 371 -10.18 -19.54 25.79
CA TYR A 371 -9.93 -19.43 27.25
C TYR A 371 -10.00 -17.99 27.81
N GLY A 372 -9.69 -16.97 27.02
CA GLY A 372 -9.85 -15.58 27.46
C GLY A 372 -11.28 -15.04 27.42
N VAL A 373 -12.27 -15.84 27.05
CA VAL A 373 -13.67 -15.43 26.92
C VAL A 373 -14.57 -16.42 27.64
N VAL A 374 -15.49 -15.88 28.44
CA VAL A 374 -16.48 -16.69 29.15
C VAL A 374 -17.90 -16.22 28.85
N PHE A 375 -18.83 -17.17 28.87
CA PHE A 375 -20.28 -16.96 28.87
C PHE A 375 -20.84 -17.63 30.12
N GLU A 376 -21.51 -16.86 30.99
CA GLU A 376 -22.07 -17.40 32.25
C GLU A 376 -21.04 -18.21 33.07
N ASP A 377 -19.81 -17.68 33.18
CA ASP A 377 -18.66 -18.29 33.89
C ASP A 377 -18.11 -19.60 33.29
N ALA A 378 -18.53 -19.98 32.07
CA ALA A 378 -17.97 -21.10 31.33
C ALA A 378 -17.13 -20.65 30.13
N TYR A 379 -16.05 -21.37 29.84
CA TYR A 379 -15.29 -21.19 28.60
C TYR A 379 -16.16 -21.50 27.39
N VAL A 380 -15.89 -20.77 26.32
CA VAL A 380 -16.63 -20.89 25.06
C VAL A 380 -15.68 -21.36 23.96
N SER A 381 -16.17 -22.18 23.04
CA SER A 381 -15.47 -22.42 21.78
C SER A 381 -16.11 -21.59 20.67
N VAL A 382 -15.32 -21.17 19.68
CA VAL A 382 -15.88 -20.43 18.53
C VAL A 382 -16.89 -21.29 17.75
N PRO A 383 -16.66 -22.59 17.49
CA PRO A 383 -17.66 -23.46 16.91
C PRO A 383 -18.97 -23.49 17.71
N ASP A 384 -18.93 -23.62 19.03
CA ASP A 384 -20.15 -23.68 19.86
C ASP A 384 -20.92 -22.35 19.85
N ILE A 385 -20.22 -21.21 19.86
CA ILE A 385 -20.89 -19.91 19.71
C ILE A 385 -21.56 -19.85 18.34
N LEU A 386 -20.86 -20.25 17.27
CA LEU A 386 -21.42 -20.24 15.93
C LEU A 386 -22.61 -21.19 15.83
N GLU A 387 -22.52 -22.38 16.41
CA GLU A 387 -23.62 -23.35 16.47
C GLU A 387 -24.82 -22.73 17.19
N GLN A 388 -24.64 -22.23 18.41
CA GLN A 388 -25.74 -21.70 19.22
C GLN A 388 -26.29 -20.35 18.72
N THR A 389 -25.48 -19.55 18.03
CA THR A 389 -25.89 -18.23 17.53
C THR A 389 -26.33 -18.24 16.07
N TRP A 390 -25.86 -19.21 15.27
CA TRP A 390 -26.13 -19.32 13.83
C TRP A 390 -26.91 -20.58 13.42
N GLU A 391 -27.13 -21.58 14.29
CA GLU A 391 -28.03 -22.69 13.95
C GLU A 391 -29.48 -22.18 13.82
N ASP A 392 -29.85 -22.03 12.55
CA ASP A 392 -31.17 -22.29 11.95
C ASP A 392 -32.27 -21.24 12.07
N SER A 393 -32.01 -20.05 12.60
CA SER A 393 -32.98 -18.97 12.41
C SER A 393 -32.36 -17.74 11.77
N GLU A 394 -32.93 -17.37 10.62
CA GLU A 394 -32.83 -16.02 10.04
C GLU A 394 -33.03 -14.94 11.11
N HIS A 395 -33.80 -15.26 12.17
CA HIS A 395 -33.97 -14.45 13.37
C HIS A 395 -32.67 -14.21 14.16
N GLY A 396 -31.86 -15.24 14.46
CA GLY A 396 -30.59 -15.09 15.19
C GLY A 396 -29.60 -14.20 14.45
N ILE A 397 -29.42 -14.42 13.14
CA ILE A 397 -28.61 -13.56 12.26
C ILE A 397 -29.14 -12.13 12.28
N ARG A 398 -30.47 -11.94 12.16
CA ARG A 398 -31.11 -10.61 12.23
C ARG A 398 -30.83 -9.91 13.55
N GLU A 399 -30.91 -10.60 14.69
CA GLU A 399 -30.62 -10.00 15.99
C GLU A 399 -29.14 -9.63 16.14
N LEU A 400 -28.22 -10.51 15.73
CA LEU A 400 -26.79 -10.18 15.74
C LEU A 400 -26.44 -8.98 14.85
N VAL A 401 -27.03 -8.90 13.65
CA VAL A 401 -26.87 -7.74 12.77
C VAL A 401 -27.44 -6.48 13.42
N LYS A 402 -28.63 -6.54 14.05
CA LYS A 402 -29.20 -5.39 14.78
C LYS A 402 -28.29 -4.90 15.89
N LEU A 403 -27.61 -5.81 16.59
CA LEU A 403 -26.65 -5.45 17.64
C LEU A 403 -25.34 -4.90 17.07
N THR A 404 -24.90 -5.41 15.92
CA THR A 404 -23.62 -5.01 15.28
C THR A 404 -23.73 -3.68 14.54
N LYS A 405 -24.88 -3.35 13.96
CA LYS A 405 -25.06 -2.11 13.18
C LYS A 405 -24.72 -0.84 13.98
N PRO A 406 -25.17 -0.65 15.25
CA PRO A 406 -24.77 0.50 16.05
C PRO A 406 -23.25 0.65 16.23
N LEU A 407 -22.53 -0.47 16.42
CA LEU A 407 -21.06 -0.48 16.50
C LEU A 407 -20.44 0.05 15.20
N ILE A 408 -20.89 -0.48 14.05
CA ILE A 408 -20.41 -0.06 12.72
C ILE A 408 -20.73 1.41 12.47
N ASP A 409 -21.96 1.85 12.75
CA ASP A 409 -22.40 3.23 12.51
C ASP A 409 -21.59 4.23 13.35
N MET A 410 -21.29 3.89 14.61
CA MET A 410 -20.44 4.72 15.47
C MET A 410 -18.98 4.72 14.98
N ALA A 411 -18.43 3.56 14.63
CA ALA A 411 -17.08 3.46 14.06
C ALA A 411 -16.91 4.30 12.80
N ALA A 412 -17.90 4.28 11.90
CA ALA A 412 -17.86 5.06 10.67
C ALA A 412 -17.88 6.57 10.96
N LYS A 413 -18.76 7.03 11.85
CA LYS A 413 -18.82 8.45 12.26
C LYS A 413 -17.53 8.91 12.93
N THR A 414 -17.03 8.14 13.90
CA THR A 414 -15.77 8.42 14.59
C THR A 414 -14.59 8.46 13.61
N SER A 415 -14.55 7.55 12.63
CA SER A 415 -13.52 7.58 11.59
C SER A 415 -13.58 8.88 10.79
N LYS A 416 -14.76 9.27 10.29
CA LYS A 416 -14.92 10.51 9.50
C LYS A 416 -14.53 11.76 10.28
N GLU A 417 -14.90 11.83 11.55
CA GLU A 417 -14.54 12.95 12.43
C GLU A 417 -13.02 13.04 12.62
N ALA A 418 -12.36 11.91 12.87
CA ALA A 418 -10.90 11.84 13.01
C ALA A 418 -10.17 12.19 11.71
N ASP A 419 -10.70 11.79 10.56
CA ASP A 419 -10.16 12.09 9.24
C ASP A 419 -10.23 13.61 8.96
N VAL A 420 -11.32 14.29 9.35
CA VAL A 420 -11.44 15.77 9.27
C VAL A 420 -10.38 16.47 10.12
N THR A 421 -10.17 16.01 11.36
CA THR A 421 -9.12 16.54 12.23
C THR A 421 -7.74 16.34 11.62
N THR A 422 -7.49 15.16 11.05
CA THR A 422 -6.23 14.82 10.35
C THR A 422 -5.97 15.76 9.17
N LEU A 423 -6.99 16.00 8.35
CA LEU A 423 -6.91 16.93 7.21
C LEU A 423 -6.65 18.37 7.65
N ALA A 424 -7.32 18.83 8.72
CA ALA A 424 -7.13 20.18 9.24
C ALA A 424 -5.70 20.39 9.78
N ALA A 425 -5.16 19.40 10.50
CA ALA A 425 -3.79 19.41 10.98
C ALA A 425 -2.80 19.42 9.81
N SER A 426 -3.00 18.52 8.84
CA SER A 426 -2.11 18.40 7.67
C SER A 426 -2.12 19.66 6.79
N ALA A 427 -3.27 20.30 6.61
CA ALA A 427 -3.40 21.50 5.78
C ALA A 427 -2.53 22.69 6.24
N SER A 428 -2.18 22.74 7.54
CA SER A 428 -1.32 23.78 8.10
C SER A 428 0.16 23.62 7.73
N GLN A 429 0.57 22.42 7.32
CA GLN A 429 1.98 22.07 7.06
C GLN A 429 2.19 21.69 5.58
N HIS A 430 1.31 20.85 5.03
CA HIS A 430 1.40 20.32 3.67
C HIS A 430 -0.01 20.15 3.08
N ALA A 431 -0.34 20.92 2.04
CA ALA A 431 -1.58 20.75 1.29
C ALA A 431 -1.48 19.56 0.32
N SER A 432 -1.49 18.33 0.82
CA SER A 432 -1.48 17.13 -0.03
C SER A 432 -2.86 16.93 -0.67
N THR A 433 -2.92 17.04 -2.00
CA THR A 433 -4.09 16.70 -2.82
C THR A 433 -4.43 15.20 -2.71
N GLN A 434 -3.40 14.35 -2.65
CA GLN A 434 -3.51 12.90 -2.53
C GLN A 434 -4.18 12.49 -1.21
N LEU A 435 -3.80 13.09 -0.08
CA LEU A 435 -4.43 12.78 1.21
C LEU A 435 -5.91 13.21 1.24
N LYS A 436 -6.24 14.35 0.64
CA LYS A 436 -7.63 14.79 0.47
C LYS A 436 -8.42 13.83 -0.41
N GLY A 437 -7.84 13.38 -1.52
CA GLY A 437 -8.44 12.39 -2.42
C GLY A 437 -8.71 11.06 -1.71
N TYR A 438 -7.74 10.58 -0.91
CA TYR A 438 -7.88 9.39 -0.09
C TYR A 438 -9.06 9.49 0.88
N PHE A 439 -9.10 10.53 1.71
CA PHE A 439 -10.18 10.67 2.69
C PHE A 439 -11.54 10.94 2.04
N ALA A 440 -11.58 11.61 0.88
CA ALA A 440 -12.82 11.76 0.12
C ALA A 440 -13.35 10.39 -0.35
N ALA A 441 -12.47 9.55 -0.91
CA ALA A 441 -12.83 8.19 -1.32
C ALA A 441 -13.30 7.36 -0.11
N LYS A 442 -12.52 7.34 0.98
CA LYS A 442 -12.88 6.63 2.23
C LYS A 442 -14.22 7.12 2.79
N HIS A 443 -14.45 8.43 2.84
CA HIS A 443 -15.72 8.98 3.33
C HIS A 443 -16.91 8.54 2.49
N ALA A 444 -16.78 8.47 1.16
CA ALA A 444 -17.84 7.96 0.29
C ALA A 444 -18.19 6.50 0.63
N LEU A 445 -17.19 5.68 0.96
CA LEU A 445 -17.42 4.28 1.40
C LEU A 445 -18.14 4.22 2.74
N LEU A 446 -17.71 5.04 3.70
CA LEU A 446 -18.34 5.09 5.02
C LEU A 446 -19.76 5.66 4.96
N ASP A 447 -20.03 6.62 4.08
CA ASP A 447 -21.39 7.11 3.85
C ASP A 447 -22.29 6.03 3.26
N ARG A 448 -21.78 5.28 2.28
CA ARG A 448 -22.53 4.15 1.73
C ARG A 448 -22.78 3.04 2.74
N LEU A 449 -21.82 2.76 3.62
CA LEU A 449 -22.00 1.83 4.74
C LEU A 449 -23.14 2.27 5.68
N LEU A 450 -23.21 3.56 5.99
CA LEU A 450 -24.22 4.12 6.88
C LEU A 450 -25.63 4.08 6.28
N GLU A 451 -25.75 4.10 4.94
CA GLU A 451 -27.02 3.94 4.23
C GLU A 451 -27.58 2.52 4.26
N LEU A 452 -26.74 1.50 4.52
CA LEU A 452 -27.18 0.11 4.53
C LEU A 452 -28.11 -0.17 5.71
N SER A 453 -29.27 -0.72 5.40
CA SER A 453 -30.26 -1.17 6.38
C SER A 453 -29.87 -2.49 7.03
N THR A 454 -30.45 -2.81 8.18
CA THR A 454 -30.31 -4.15 8.80
C THR A 454 -30.65 -5.27 7.82
N GLN A 455 -31.63 -5.08 6.93
CA GLN A 455 -32.01 -6.07 5.94
C GLN A 455 -30.90 -6.31 4.91
N ASP A 456 -30.17 -5.26 4.52
CA ASP A 456 -29.05 -5.38 3.57
C ASP A 456 -27.93 -6.21 4.20
N PHE A 457 -27.56 -5.94 5.45
CA PHE A 457 -26.59 -6.73 6.20
C PHE A 457 -27.00 -8.20 6.35
N VAL A 458 -28.28 -8.47 6.66
CA VAL A 458 -28.81 -9.84 6.75
C VAL A 458 -28.75 -10.55 5.40
N TYR A 459 -29.12 -9.87 4.32
CA TYR A 459 -29.04 -10.42 2.98
C TYR A 459 -27.60 -10.77 2.59
N MET A 460 -26.65 -9.87 2.87
CA MET A 460 -25.22 -10.09 2.59
C MET A 460 -24.64 -11.29 3.37
N ILE A 461 -25.11 -11.54 4.60
CA ILE A 461 -24.71 -12.73 5.38
C ILE A 461 -25.43 -13.98 4.88
N GLY A 462 -26.73 -13.88 4.55
CA GLY A 462 -27.58 -15.01 4.18
C GLY A 462 -27.31 -15.60 2.78
N THR A 463 -26.70 -14.85 1.86
CA THR A 463 -26.26 -15.39 0.56
C THR A 463 -25.08 -16.37 0.64
N LEU A 464 -24.61 -16.68 1.84
CA LEU A 464 -23.41 -17.49 2.11
C LEU A 464 -23.72 -18.87 2.69
N THR A 465 -24.93 -19.07 3.21
CA THR A 465 -25.50 -20.36 3.62
C THR A 465 -26.29 -20.96 2.47
#